data_AF-A0A2S7F0F4-F1
#
_entry.id   AF-A0A2S7F0F4-F1
#
_cell.length_a   1.000
_cell.length_b   1.000
_cell.length_c   1.000
_cell.angle_alpha   90.00
_cell.angle_beta   90.00
_cell.angle_gamma   90.00
#
_symmetry.space_group_name_H-M   'P 1'
#
loop_
_entity.id
_entity.type
_entity.pdbx_description
1 polymer ?
#
loop_
_entity_poly.entity_id
_entity_poly.type
_entity_poly.pdbx_seq_one_letter_code
_entity_poly.pdbx_strand_id
1 'polypeptide(L)'
;MSNRKHAASVSHSEATIAELRADRGFAVEYLKSALEELDNPEHRAVGLLALRDVAEAYGGLATVAQEAGITREALYRALSPTGNPTLKTLLAVLHAVGMRLSVAPAEPVSAYN
;
A
#
# COMPACT_ATOMS: atom_id res chain seq x y z
N MET A 1 -24.70 -0.30 -36.09
CA MET A 1 -23.28 -0.73 -36.07
C MET A 1 -22.65 -0.19 -34.77
N SER A 2 -22.51 -1.06 -33.77
CA SER A 2 -21.96 -0.68 -32.46
C SER A 2 -20.44 -0.51 -32.54
N ASN A 3 -19.98 0.73 -32.48
CA ASN A 3 -18.56 1.05 -32.46
C ASN A 3 -18.03 0.87 -31.02
N ARG A 4 -17.64 -0.36 -30.68
CA ARG A 4 -16.91 -0.66 -29.45
C ARG A 4 -15.49 -0.10 -29.62
N LYS A 5 -15.29 1.16 -29.27
CA LYS A 5 -13.94 1.74 -29.15
C LYS A 5 -13.30 1.14 -27.90
N HIS A 6 -12.33 0.24 -28.09
CA HIS A 6 -11.44 -0.22 -27.02
C HIS A 6 -10.72 1.01 -26.43
N ALA A 7 -11.01 1.34 -25.17
CA ALA A 7 -10.28 2.38 -24.44
C ALA A 7 -8.91 1.82 -24.05
N ALA A 8 -7.89 2.07 -24.88
CA ALA A 8 -6.51 1.69 -24.62
C ALA A 8 -5.85 2.69 -23.66
N SER A 9 -5.04 2.14 -22.74
CA SER A 9 -4.24 2.74 -21.64
C SER A 9 -5.02 3.45 -20.54
N VAL A 10 -5.54 2.68 -19.57
CA VAL A 10 -5.66 3.18 -18.19
C VAL A 10 -4.25 3.37 -17.61
N SER A 11 -4.07 4.39 -16.77
CA SER A 11 -2.82 4.57 -16.03
C SER A 11 -2.51 3.30 -15.23
N HIS A 12 -1.25 2.87 -15.20
CA HIS A 12 -0.85 1.69 -14.44
C HIS A 12 -1.32 1.78 -12.98
N SER A 13 -1.16 2.94 -12.35
CA SER A 13 -1.63 3.18 -10.98
C SER A 13 -3.15 3.07 -10.83
N GLU A 14 -3.93 3.56 -11.80
CA GLU A 14 -5.40 3.46 -11.75
C GLU A 14 -5.87 2.01 -11.89
N ALA A 15 -5.24 1.25 -12.77
CA ALA A 15 -5.52 -0.17 -12.94
C ALA A 15 -5.20 -0.96 -11.66
N THR A 16 -4.01 -0.71 -11.07
CA THR A 16 -3.60 -1.32 -9.81
C THR A 16 -4.58 -0.99 -8.69
N ILE A 17 -4.96 0.27 -8.50
CA ILE A 17 -5.93 0.68 -7.46
C ILE A 17 -7.29 0.00 -7.67
N ALA A 18 -7.74 -0.13 -8.92
CA ALA A 18 -8.99 -0.81 -9.22
C ALA A 18 -8.92 -2.31 -8.87
N GLU A 19 -7.82 -2.98 -9.17
CA GLU A 19 -7.59 -4.38 -8.82
C GLU A 19 -7.50 -4.61 -7.31
N LEU A 20 -6.73 -3.77 -6.60
CA LEU A 20 -6.63 -3.77 -5.14
C LEU A 20 -7.99 -3.64 -4.45
N ARG A 21 -8.90 -2.86 -5.04
CA ARG A 21 -10.26 -2.68 -4.53
C ARG A 21 -11.16 -3.89 -4.85
N ALA A 22 -10.93 -4.56 -5.98
CA ALA A 22 -11.76 -5.67 -6.44
C ALA A 22 -11.39 -7.00 -5.75
N ASP A 23 -10.11 -7.22 -5.44
CA ASP A 23 -9.62 -8.45 -4.85
C ASP A 23 -8.85 -8.18 -3.55
N ARG A 24 -9.47 -8.54 -2.43
CA ARG A 24 -8.87 -8.40 -1.10
C ARG A 24 -7.69 -9.35 -0.88
N GLY A 25 -7.70 -10.54 -1.47
CA GLY A 25 -6.59 -11.48 -1.37
C GLY A 25 -5.35 -10.92 -2.07
N PHE A 26 -5.54 -10.38 -3.28
CA PHE A 26 -4.49 -9.66 -4.00
C PHE A 26 -3.95 -8.47 -3.18
N ALA A 27 -4.82 -7.65 -2.60
CA ALA A 27 -4.38 -6.51 -1.79
C ALA A 27 -3.54 -6.91 -0.57
N VAL A 28 -3.84 -8.04 0.07
CA VAL A 28 -3.06 -8.56 1.20
C VAL A 28 -1.66 -8.97 0.75
N GLU A 29 -1.54 -9.74 -0.33
CA GLU A 29 -0.23 -10.15 -0.85
C GLU A 29 0.57 -8.95 -1.36
N TYR A 30 -0.08 -8.03 -2.06
CA TYR A 30 0.52 -6.79 -2.54
C TYR A 30 1.10 -5.95 -1.39
N LEU A 31 0.32 -5.75 -0.32
CA LEU A 31 0.77 -4.98 0.84
C LEU A 31 1.87 -5.71 1.62
N LYS A 32 1.81 -7.04 1.68
CA LYS A 32 2.87 -7.85 2.30
C LYS A 32 4.20 -7.65 1.57
N SER A 33 4.22 -7.77 0.24
CA SER A 33 5.42 -7.47 -0.55
C SER A 33 5.87 -6.03 -0.37
N ALA A 34 4.95 -5.06 -0.32
CA ALA A 34 5.30 -3.67 -0.07
C ALA A 34 6.01 -3.46 1.29
N LEU A 35 5.58 -4.15 2.34
CA LEU A 35 6.22 -4.10 3.66
C LEU A 35 7.59 -4.79 3.67
N GLU A 36 7.77 -5.88 2.91
CA GLU A 36 9.08 -6.53 2.71
C GLU A 36 10.07 -5.56 2.04
N GLU A 37 9.63 -4.80 1.03
CA GLU A 37 10.48 -3.81 0.34
C GLU A 37 10.90 -2.62 1.23
N LEU A 38 10.17 -2.32 2.31
CA LEU A 38 10.55 -1.24 3.24
C LEU A 38 11.83 -1.54 4.03
N ASP A 39 12.19 -2.82 4.17
CA ASP A 39 13.42 -3.24 4.86
C ASP A 39 14.67 -2.95 4.01
N ASN A 40 14.52 -2.92 2.67
CA ASN A 40 15.59 -2.59 1.75
C ASN A 40 15.64 -1.07 1.45
N PRO A 41 16.73 -0.35 1.80
CA PRO A 41 16.87 1.07 1.50
C PRO A 41 16.73 1.44 0.01
N GLU A 42 17.14 0.56 -0.91
CA GLU A 42 17.07 0.81 -2.36
C GLU A 42 15.64 0.70 -2.89
N HIS A 43 14.80 -0.10 -2.23
CA HIS A 43 13.42 -0.37 -2.67
C HIS A 43 12.36 0.31 -1.81
N ARG A 44 12.75 0.97 -0.71
CA ARG A 44 11.85 1.66 0.22
C ARG A 44 10.84 2.58 -0.48
N ALA A 45 11.27 3.30 -1.51
CA ALA A 45 10.39 4.17 -2.30
C ALA A 45 9.21 3.40 -2.92
N VAL A 46 9.46 2.19 -3.44
CA VAL A 46 8.43 1.32 -4.03
C VAL A 46 7.44 0.87 -2.96
N GLY A 47 7.93 0.42 -1.81
CA GLY A 47 7.07 0.02 -0.68
C GLY A 47 6.17 1.16 -0.18
N LEU A 48 6.70 2.39 -0.11
CA LEU A 48 5.91 3.57 0.28
C LEU A 48 4.83 3.95 -0.74
N LEU A 49 5.13 3.85 -2.04
CA LEU A 49 4.14 4.07 -3.09
C LEU A 49 3.06 2.98 -3.12
N ALA A 50 3.43 1.73 -2.91
CA ALA A 50 2.49 0.62 -2.82
C ALA A 50 1.54 0.78 -1.60
N LEU A 51 2.07 1.19 -0.44
CA LEU A 51 1.25 1.57 0.73
C LEU A 51 0.23 2.67 0.38
N ARG A 52 0.64 3.65 -0.42
CA ARG A 52 -0.24 4.73 -0.87
C ARG A 52 -1.33 4.22 -1.81
N ASP A 53 -1.02 3.31 -2.73
CA ASP A 53 -2.00 2.73 -3.64
C ASP A 53 -3.07 1.92 -2.87
N VAL A 54 -2.65 1.15 -1.86
CA VAL A 54 -3.57 0.43 -0.97
C VAL A 54 -4.43 1.41 -0.15
N ALA A 55 -3.84 2.46 0.42
CA ALA A 55 -4.59 3.50 1.12
C ALA A 55 -5.65 4.18 0.22
N GLU A 56 -5.33 4.39 -1.06
CA GLU A 56 -6.26 4.97 -2.04
C GLU A 56 -7.38 3.98 -2.44
N ALA A 57 -7.06 2.69 -2.57
CA ALA A 57 -8.03 1.66 -2.89
C ALA A 57 -9.09 1.47 -1.77
N TYR A 58 -8.68 1.62 -0.51
CA TYR A 58 -9.48 1.31 0.70
C TYR A 58 -9.90 2.56 1.47
N GLY A 59 -10.83 3.34 0.89
CA GLY A 59 -11.44 4.50 1.56
C GLY A 59 -10.75 5.83 1.31
N GLY A 60 -9.61 5.82 0.61
CA GLY A 60 -8.93 7.02 0.14
C GLY A 60 -8.06 7.69 1.20
N LEU A 61 -7.06 8.45 0.75
CA LEU A 61 -6.09 9.10 1.64
C LEU A 61 -6.69 10.11 2.63
N ALA A 62 -7.91 10.61 2.38
CA ALA A 62 -8.61 11.48 3.33
C ALA A 62 -8.97 10.75 4.62
N THR A 63 -9.58 9.58 4.48
CA THR A 63 -10.01 8.72 5.58
C THR A 63 -8.80 8.26 6.39
N VAL A 64 -7.75 7.81 5.69
CA VAL A 64 -6.50 7.36 6.32
C VAL A 64 -5.81 8.48 7.09
N ALA A 65 -5.75 9.70 6.54
CA ALA A 65 -5.14 10.84 7.22
C ALA A 65 -5.89 11.20 8.51
N GLN A 66 -7.24 11.14 8.47
CA GLN A 66 -8.08 11.35 9.64
C GLN A 66 -7.80 10.31 10.73
N GLU A 67 -7.74 9.03 10.39
CA GLU A 67 -7.42 7.95 11.35
C GLU A 67 -6.00 8.08 11.92
N ALA A 68 -5.04 8.51 11.11
CA ALA A 68 -3.67 8.78 11.54
C ALA A 68 -3.54 10.04 12.42
N GLY A 69 -4.57 10.89 12.45
CA GLY A 69 -4.55 12.19 13.14
C GLY A 69 -3.53 13.15 12.53
N ILE A 70 -3.37 13.12 11.21
CA ILE A 70 -2.49 14.01 10.44
C ILE A 70 -3.23 14.64 9.26
N THR A 71 -2.65 15.66 8.64
CA THR A 71 -3.24 16.24 7.42
C THR A 71 -2.99 15.34 6.21
N ARG A 72 -3.78 15.52 5.14
CA ARG A 72 -3.58 14.79 3.87
C ARG A 72 -2.20 15.10 3.28
N GLU A 73 -1.75 16.35 3.36
CA GLU A 73 -0.43 16.78 2.88
C GLU A 73 0.69 16.08 3.67
N ALA A 74 0.51 15.94 4.99
CA ALA A 74 1.45 15.20 5.83
C ALA A 74 1.48 13.70 5.46
N LEU A 75 0.33 13.10 5.17
CA LEU A 75 0.25 11.71 4.70
C LEU A 75 0.91 11.54 3.32
N TYR A 76 0.64 12.44 2.36
CA TYR A 76 1.28 12.43 1.04
C TYR A 76 2.80 12.52 1.14
N ARG A 77 3.31 13.41 1.99
CA ARG A 77 4.75 13.53 2.25
C ARG A 77 5.31 12.27 2.90
N ALA A 78 4.60 11.71 3.89
CA ALA A 78 5.02 10.51 4.60
C ALA A 78 5.10 9.28 3.67
N LEU A 79 4.18 9.14 2.71
CA LEU A 79 4.13 8.03 1.75
C LEU A 79 4.74 8.39 0.37
N SER A 80 5.53 9.45 0.29
CA SER A 80 6.25 9.83 -0.93
C SER A 80 7.50 8.94 -1.15
N PRO A 81 8.13 8.95 -2.34
CA PRO A 81 9.35 8.17 -2.59
C PRO A 81 10.50 8.46 -1.61
N THR A 82 10.55 9.67 -1.06
CA THR A 82 11.53 10.11 -0.06
C THR A 82 10.91 10.27 1.33
N GLY A 83 9.69 9.74 1.51
CA GLY A 83 8.94 9.85 2.73
C GLY A 83 9.54 9.04 3.88
N ASN A 84 9.11 9.38 5.08
CA ASN A 84 9.47 8.66 6.30
C ASN A 84 8.23 8.63 7.20
N PRO A 85 7.30 7.67 7.00
CA PRO A 85 6.12 7.57 7.84
C PRO A 85 6.56 7.18 9.25
N THR A 86 6.03 7.89 10.25
CA THR A 86 6.19 7.43 11.64
C THR A 86 5.49 6.08 11.83
N LEU A 87 5.89 5.31 12.84
CA LEU A 87 5.19 4.07 13.19
C LEU A 87 3.69 4.30 13.39
N LYS A 88 3.29 5.41 14.02
CA LYS A 88 1.89 5.80 14.19
C LYS A 88 1.17 5.92 12.84
N THR A 89 1.80 6.60 11.87
CA THR A 89 1.24 6.77 10.52
C THR A 89 1.11 5.43 9.80
N LEU A 90 2.14 4.59 9.86
CA LEU A 90 2.11 3.27 9.25
C LEU A 90 0.98 2.40 9.81
N LEU A 91 0.85 2.33 11.15
CA LEU A 91 -0.21 1.56 11.80
C LEU A 91 -1.60 2.08 11.44
N ALA A 92 -1.77 3.40 11.34
CA ALA A 92 -3.05 3.99 10.92
C ALA A 92 -3.41 3.64 9.47
N VAL A 93 -2.44 3.65 8.55
CA VAL A 93 -2.64 3.16 7.16
C VAL A 93 -3.10 1.71 7.18
N LEU A 94 -2.41 0.84 7.92
CA LEU A 94 -2.77 -0.57 8.00
C LEU A 94 -4.19 -0.76 8.58
N HIS A 95 -4.52 -0.09 9.67
CA HIS A 95 -5.83 -0.20 10.30
C HIS A 95 -6.97 0.31 9.41
N ALA A 96 -6.78 1.44 8.73
CA ALA A 96 -7.78 2.02 7.82
C ALA A 96 -8.16 1.06 6.68
N VAL A 97 -7.21 0.23 6.24
CA VAL A 97 -7.43 -0.78 5.18
C VAL A 97 -7.83 -2.16 5.73
N GLY A 98 -8.00 -2.27 7.05
CA GLY A 98 -8.38 -3.50 7.74
C GLY A 98 -7.26 -4.56 7.74
N MET A 99 -6.01 -4.11 7.80
CA MET A 99 -4.80 -4.95 7.87
C MET A 99 -3.99 -4.57 9.12
N ARG A 100 -2.96 -5.35 9.44
CA ARG A 100 -2.17 -5.16 10.68
C ARG A 100 -0.70 -5.47 10.43
N LEU A 101 0.17 -4.82 11.22
CA LEU A 101 1.59 -5.14 11.25
C LEU A 101 1.81 -6.52 11.89
N SER A 102 2.69 -7.32 11.33
CA SER A 102 3.10 -8.62 11.86
C SER A 102 4.60 -8.82 11.71
N VAL A 103 5.14 -9.78 12.44
CA VAL A 103 6.55 -10.21 12.34
C VAL A 103 6.61 -11.63 11.78
N ALA A 104 7.64 -11.89 10.98
CA ALA A 104 7.96 -13.20 10.44
C ALA A 104 9.48 -13.45 10.59
N PRO A 105 9.95 -14.70 10.57
CA PRO A 105 11.38 -15.00 10.51
C PRO A 105 12.02 -14.35 9.26
N ALA A 106 13.19 -13.73 9.42
CA ALA A 106 13.95 -13.16 8.30
C ALA A 106 14.51 -14.23 7.35
N GLU A 107 14.77 -15.42 7.90
CA GLU A 107 15.14 -16.62 7.15
C GLU A 107 14.23 -17.78 7.59
N PRO A 108 13.97 -18.78 6.72
CA PRO A 108 13.25 -19.97 7.11
C PRO A 108 13.96 -20.59 8.32
N VAL A 109 13.26 -20.69 9.45
CA VAL A 109 13.79 -21.41 10.61
C VAL A 109 13.96 -22.85 10.16
N SER A 110 15.21 -23.28 9.92
CA SER A 110 15.49 -24.67 9.57
C SER A 110 14.97 -25.55 10.69
N ALA A 111 13.87 -26.25 10.42
CA ALA A 111 13.33 -27.24 11.32
C ALA A 111 14.29 -28.43 11.34
N TYR A 112 15.34 -28.35 12.14
CA TYR A 112 16.08 -29.53 12.55
C TYR A 112 15.31 -30.19 13.69
N ASN A 113 14.72 -31.35 13.39
CA ASN A 113 14.49 -32.47 14.30
C ASN A 113 14.55 -33.75 13.48
#